data_AF-A0A2N7WWW0-F1
#
_entry.id   AF-A0A2N7WWW0-F1
#
_cell.length_a   1.000
_cell.length_b   1.000
_cell.length_c   1.000
_cell.angle_alpha   90.00
_cell.angle_beta   90.00
_cell.angle_gamma   90.00
#
_symmetry.space_group_name_H-M   'P 1'
#
loop_
_entity.id
_entity.type
_entity.pdbx_description
1 polymer ?
#
loop_
_entity_poly.entity_id
_entity_poly.type
_entity_poly.pdbx_seq_one_letter_code
_entity_poly.pdbx_strand_id
1 'polypeptide(L)'
;MIHFVAADLRPVICEARTQQCRIVLVKDHGVYMLSERGEMKNGRRSIIAWTVECDPDTVPFDDWWERARAEFGGDDFVEYLDRNDAVFDRVIVEGFDLQIEADTGYLYINAVASRS
;
A
#
# COMPACT_ATOMS: atom_id res chain seq x y z
N MET A 1 -0.70 8.20 -9.81
CA MET A 1 0.40 8.08 -8.85
C MET A 1 -0.08 8.29 -7.41
N ILE A 2 0.25 7.32 -6.55
CA ILE A 2 0.12 7.38 -5.09
C ILE A 2 1.41 6.89 -4.41
N HIS A 3 1.62 7.22 -3.14
CA HIS A 3 2.85 6.90 -2.43
C HIS A 3 2.61 6.23 -1.07
N PHE A 4 3.42 5.21 -0.76
CA PHE A 4 3.58 4.66 0.57
C PHE A 4 4.92 5.11 1.16
N VAL A 5 4.87 5.64 2.38
CA VAL A 5 6.07 5.97 3.13
C VAL A 5 6.77 4.68 3.57
N ALA A 6 8.08 4.59 3.39
CA ALA A 6 8.85 3.40 3.72
C ALA A 6 8.69 3.00 5.20
N ALA A 7 8.64 3.98 6.10
CA ALA A 7 8.49 3.75 7.54
C ALA A 7 7.22 2.99 7.88
N ASP A 8 6.11 3.31 7.22
CA ASP A 8 4.80 2.70 7.46
C ASP A 8 4.63 1.37 6.72
N LEU A 9 5.26 1.24 5.55
CA LEU A 9 5.19 0.02 4.74
C LEU A 9 6.09 -1.12 5.25
N ARG A 10 7.23 -0.80 5.88
CA ARG A 10 8.18 -1.78 6.44
C ARG A 10 7.50 -2.82 7.35
N PRO A 11 6.68 -2.44 8.35
CA PRO A 11 5.94 -3.40 9.18
C PRO A 11 5.08 -4.38 8.39
N VAL A 12 4.36 -3.92 7.35
CA VAL A 12 3.51 -4.77 6.50
C VAL A 12 4.35 -5.82 5.76
N ILE A 13 5.46 -5.39 5.16
CA ILE A 13 6.37 -6.30 4.43
C ILE A 13 6.96 -7.34 5.39
N CYS A 14 7.44 -6.91 6.56
CA CYS A 14 7.99 -7.80 7.59
C CYS A 14 6.95 -8.83 8.07
N GLU A 15 5.71 -8.40 8.30
CA GLU A 15 4.63 -9.30 8.69
C GLU A 15 4.31 -10.31 7.59
N ALA A 16 4.13 -9.87 6.34
CA ALA A 16 3.84 -10.76 5.21
C ALA A 16 4.95 -11.80 4.99
N ARG A 17 6.23 -11.39 5.11
CA ARG A 17 7.39 -12.29 5.07
C ARG A 17 7.38 -13.27 6.24
N THR A 18 7.09 -12.83 7.45
CA THR A 18 7.04 -13.70 8.64
C THR A 18 5.91 -14.73 8.54
N GLN A 19 4.73 -14.30 8.10
CA GLN A 19 3.54 -15.12 7.95
C GLN A 19 3.53 -15.96 6.66
N GLN A 20 4.55 -15.78 5.83
CA GLN A 20 4.69 -16.43 4.52
C GLN A 20 3.41 -16.27 3.66
N CYS A 21 2.86 -15.05 3.61
CA CYS A 21 1.63 -14.71 2.90
C CYS A 21 1.85 -13.53 1.92
N ARG A 22 0.87 -13.22 1.07
CA ARG A 22 0.98 -12.11 0.11
C ARG A 22 0.78 -10.76 0.79
N ILE A 23 1.27 -9.70 0.16
CA ILE A 23 0.89 -8.32 0.50
C ILE A 23 -0.35 -7.98 -0.33
N VAL A 24 -1.34 -7.36 0.29
CA VAL A 24 -2.61 -6.99 -0.37
C VAL A 24 -2.66 -5.48 -0.47
N LEU A 25 -2.76 -4.96 -1.69
CA LEU A 25 -3.09 -3.57 -1.98
C LEU A 25 -4.61 -3.46 -2.11
N VAL A 26 -5.23 -2.59 -1.33
CA VAL A 26 -6.69 -2.44 -1.26
C VAL A 26 -7.06 -0.99 -1.52
N LYS A 27 -8.10 -0.79 -2.33
CA LYS A 27 -8.92 0.42 -2.31
C LYS A 27 -10.29 0.05 -1.78
N ASP A 28 -10.68 0.73 -0.71
CA ASP A 28 -11.99 0.62 -0.07
C ASP A 28 -12.27 1.98 0.59
N HIS A 29 -12.27 2.08 1.93
CA HIS A 29 -12.27 3.35 2.65
C HIS A 29 -10.85 3.94 2.71
N GLY A 30 -10.36 4.43 1.58
CA GLY A 30 -8.99 4.88 1.33
C GLY A 30 -8.17 3.85 0.55
N VAL A 31 -6.85 4.08 0.43
CA VAL A 31 -5.92 3.14 -0.22
C VAL A 31 -4.81 2.73 0.73
N TYR A 32 -4.63 1.42 0.88
CA TYR A 32 -3.71 0.87 1.86
C TYR A 32 -3.14 -0.49 1.46
N MET A 33 -2.05 -0.87 2.14
CA MET A 33 -1.47 -2.20 2.10
C MET A 33 -1.54 -2.87 3.46
N LEU A 34 -1.75 -4.18 3.43
CA LEU A 34 -1.68 -5.07 4.60
C LEU A 34 -1.17 -6.45 4.21
N SER A 35 -0.78 -7.24 5.21
CA SER A 35 -0.47 -8.65 5.01
C SER A 35 -1.77 -9.45 4.85
N GLU A 36 -1.81 -10.36 3.88
CA GLU A 36 -2.97 -11.24 3.67
C GLU A 36 -3.34 -12.01 4.95
N ARG A 37 -2.32 -12.38 5.74
CA ARG A 37 -2.42 -12.97 7.06
C ARG A 37 -1.56 -12.18 8.02
N GLY A 38 -2.14 -11.76 9.14
CA GLY A 38 -1.47 -10.94 10.12
C GLY A 38 -2.22 -10.85 11.44
N GLU A 39 -1.65 -10.13 12.39
CA GLU A 39 -2.25 -9.87 13.68
C GLU A 39 -3.61 -9.16 13.51
N MET A 40 -4.57 -9.55 14.34
CA MET A 40 -5.91 -8.95 14.40
C MET A 40 -6.11 -8.30 15.77
N LYS A 41 -6.57 -7.05 15.78
CA LYS A 41 -7.01 -6.35 16.99
C LYS A 41 -8.43 -5.86 16.78
N ASN A 42 -9.33 -6.21 17.70
CA ASN A 42 -10.75 -5.84 17.64
C ASN A 42 -11.42 -6.17 16.29
N GLY A 43 -11.06 -7.31 15.68
CA GLY A 43 -11.62 -7.77 14.41
C GLY A 43 -11.06 -7.07 13.16
N ARG A 44 -10.01 -6.25 13.28
CA ARG A 44 -9.33 -5.59 12.15
C ARG A 44 -7.84 -5.94 12.10
N ARG A 45 -7.22 -5.87 10.91
CA ARG A 45 -5.76 -6.00 10.78
C ARG A 45 -5.09 -4.91 11.59
N SER A 46 -4.11 -5.28 12.42
CA SER A 46 -3.44 -4.32 13.31
C SER A 46 -2.34 -3.52 12.62
N ILE A 47 -1.77 -4.06 11.53
CA ILE A 47 -0.71 -3.45 10.75
C ILE A 47 -1.25 -3.11 9.36
N ILE A 48 -1.37 -1.81 9.10
CA ILE A 48 -1.85 -1.23 7.84
C ILE A 48 -0.91 -0.09 7.48
N ALA A 49 -0.50 -0.03 6.21
CA ALA A 49 0.21 1.11 5.65
C ALA A 49 -0.73 1.87 4.72
N TRP A 50 -1.02 3.14 5.02
CA TRP A 50 -1.84 3.99 4.15
C TRP A 50 -0.98 4.69 3.11
N THR A 51 -1.58 5.05 1.99
CA THR A 51 -0.94 6.00 1.08
C THR A 51 -1.09 7.43 1.55
N VAL A 52 -0.09 8.26 1.28
CA VAL A 52 -0.08 9.68 1.65
C VAL A 52 -1.29 10.43 1.08
N GLU A 53 -1.69 10.12 -0.14
CA GLU A 53 -2.78 10.83 -0.83
C GLU A 53 -4.17 10.31 -0.49
N CYS A 54 -4.29 9.09 0.04
CA CYS A 54 -5.57 8.43 0.24
C CYS A 54 -5.77 7.84 1.64
N ASP A 55 -5.15 8.46 2.64
CA ASP A 55 -5.39 8.17 4.05
C ASP A 55 -6.65 8.96 4.52
N PRO A 56 -7.76 8.27 4.85
CA PRO A 56 -8.99 8.93 5.26
C PRO A 56 -8.91 9.63 6.63
N ASP A 57 -7.89 9.34 7.43
CA ASP A 57 -7.69 9.98 8.74
C ASP A 57 -7.00 11.36 8.59
N THR A 58 -6.32 11.60 7.47
CA THR A 58 -5.50 12.81 7.25
C THR A 58 -5.90 13.61 6.01
N VAL A 59 -6.60 13.01 5.05
CA VAL A 59 -7.05 13.63 3.80
C VAL A 59 -8.58 13.76 3.79
N PRO A 60 -9.15 14.92 3.37
CA PRO A 60 -10.60 15.06 3.24
C PRO A 60 -11.25 14.03 2.29
N PHE A 61 -12.52 13.70 2.55
CA PHE A 61 -13.23 12.65 1.81
C PHE A 61 -13.20 12.82 0.29
N ASP A 62 -13.64 13.99 -0.20
CA ASP A 62 -13.72 14.24 -1.64
C ASP A 62 -12.33 14.14 -2.30
N ASP A 63 -11.28 14.58 -1.61
CA ASP A 63 -9.91 14.60 -2.13
C ASP A 63 -9.34 13.17 -2.27
N TRP A 64 -9.41 12.35 -1.22
CA TRP A 64 -8.88 10.98 -1.31
C TRP A 64 -9.73 10.10 -2.21
N TRP A 65 -11.06 10.31 -2.20
CA TRP A 65 -11.98 9.52 -3.01
C TRP A 65 -11.74 9.76 -4.50
N GLU A 66 -11.66 11.03 -4.92
CA GLU A 66 -11.38 11.39 -6.31
C GLU A 66 -9.99 10.91 -6.76
N ARG A 67 -8.97 11.04 -5.89
CA ARG A 67 -7.62 10.52 -6.16
C ARG A 67 -7.62 9.01 -6.36
N ALA A 68 -8.18 8.25 -5.42
CA ALA A 68 -8.24 6.80 -5.48
C ALA A 68 -9.05 6.31 -6.69
N ARG A 69 -10.14 7.02 -7.03
CA ARG A 69 -10.96 6.73 -8.21
C ARG A 69 -10.24 7.04 -9.51
N ALA A 70 -9.49 8.13 -9.58
CA ALA A 70 -8.68 8.46 -10.75
C ALA A 70 -7.59 7.41 -10.99
N GLU A 71 -7.01 6.86 -9.92
CA GLU A 71 -5.94 5.89 -10.02
C GLU A 71 -6.43 4.47 -10.32
N PHE A 72 -7.37 3.95 -9.53
CA PHE A 72 -7.76 2.53 -9.57
C PHE A 72 -9.16 2.28 -10.16
N GLY A 73 -9.83 3.32 -10.65
CA GLY A 73 -11.14 3.18 -11.26
C GLY A 73 -12.29 3.11 -10.24
N GLY A 74 -13.27 2.23 -10.49
CA GLY A 74 -14.53 2.12 -9.73
C GLY A 74 -14.37 1.62 -8.28
N ASP A 75 -15.48 1.33 -7.61
CA ASP A 75 -15.54 1.27 -6.13
C ASP A 75 -14.59 0.25 -5.49
N ASP A 76 -14.51 -0.99 -5.98
CA ASP A 76 -13.68 -2.05 -5.39
C ASP A 76 -12.41 -2.33 -6.20
N PHE A 77 -11.25 -2.32 -5.53
CA PHE A 77 -9.98 -2.74 -6.13
C PHE A 77 -9.11 -3.48 -5.10
N VAL A 78 -8.58 -4.63 -5.51
CA VAL A 78 -7.65 -5.43 -4.71
C VAL A 78 -6.60 -6.09 -5.59
N GLU A 79 -5.34 -5.97 -5.18
CA GLU A 79 -4.21 -6.65 -5.84
C GLU A 79 -3.38 -7.43 -4.83
N TYR A 80 -2.89 -8.58 -5.26
CA TYR A 80 -2.08 -9.48 -4.43
C TYR A 80 -0.65 -9.50 -4.93
N LEU A 81 0.25 -8.93 -4.14
CA LEU A 81 1.66 -8.76 -4.47
C LEU A 81 2.51 -9.84 -3.79
N ASP A 82 3.54 -10.32 -4.47
CA ASP A 82 4.50 -11.25 -3.89
C ASP A 82 5.35 -10.51 -2.84
N ARG A 83 5.36 -11.01 -1.60
CA ARG A 83 6.15 -10.45 -0.49
C ARG A 83 7.68 -10.40 -0.76
N ASN A 84 8.15 -11.19 -1.71
CA ASN A 84 9.55 -11.30 -2.12
C ASN A 84 9.83 -10.55 -3.43
N ASP A 85 8.89 -9.76 -3.94
CA ASP A 85 9.17 -8.87 -5.07
C ASP A 85 10.37 -7.97 -4.74
N ALA A 86 11.29 -7.83 -5.69
CA ALA A 86 12.53 -7.08 -5.53
C ALA A 86 12.29 -5.61 -5.17
N VAL A 87 11.13 -5.04 -5.52
CA VAL A 87 10.79 -3.66 -5.14
C VAL A 87 10.68 -3.51 -3.62
N PHE A 88 10.20 -4.53 -2.90
CA PHE A 88 10.09 -4.50 -1.44
C PHE A 88 11.44 -4.62 -0.75
N ASP A 89 12.45 -5.23 -1.38
CA ASP A 89 13.80 -5.23 -0.83
C ASP A 89 14.38 -3.82 -0.79
N ARG A 90 14.05 -2.96 -1.77
CA ARG A 90 14.48 -1.56 -1.77
C ARG A 90 13.82 -0.76 -0.64
N VAL A 91 12.55 -1.05 -0.33
CA VAL A 91 11.86 -0.48 0.83
C VAL A 91 12.56 -0.88 2.14
N ILE A 92 12.88 -2.18 2.31
CA ILE A 92 13.50 -2.71 3.53
C ILE A 92 14.96 -2.27 3.68
N VAL A 93 15.77 -2.37 2.62
CA VAL A 93 17.22 -2.18 2.67
C VAL A 93 17.60 -0.72 2.48
N GLU A 94 17.05 -0.07 1.45
CA GLU A 94 17.41 1.31 1.08
C GLU A 94 16.53 2.33 1.80
N GLY A 95 15.36 1.92 2.32
CA GLY A 95 14.39 2.85 2.92
C GLY A 95 13.68 3.72 1.91
N PHE A 96 13.56 3.22 0.67
CA PHE A 96 12.84 3.92 -0.39
C PHE A 96 11.34 3.83 -0.17
N ASP A 97 10.65 4.92 -0.48
CA ASP A 97 9.20 4.95 -0.55
C ASP A 97 8.72 4.13 -1.75
N LEU A 98 7.45 3.72 -1.72
CA LEU A 98 6.85 2.98 -2.82
C LEU A 98 5.87 3.87 -3.58
N GLN A 99 6.09 4.03 -4.86
CA GLN A 99 5.20 4.74 -5.77
C GLN A 99 4.43 3.74 -6.61
N ILE A 100 3.12 3.95 -6.71
CA ILE A 100 2.24 3.10 -7.52
C ILE A 100 1.49 3.94 -8.53
N GLU A 101 1.46 3.45 -9.76
CA GLU A 101 0.66 3.99 -10.85
C GLU A 101 -0.11 2.86 -11.52
N ALA A 102 -1.34 3.14 -11.94
CA ALA A 102 -2.15 2.18 -12.69
C ALA A 102 -2.58 2.77 -14.04
N ASP A 103 -2.64 1.91 -15.06
CA ASP A 103 -3.21 2.23 -16.36
C ASP A 103 -4.20 1.15 -16.82
N THR A 104 -4.48 1.07 -18.13
CA THR A 104 -5.39 0.06 -18.67
C THR A 104 -4.78 -1.34 -18.62
N GLY A 105 -4.87 -1.98 -17.45
CA GLY A 105 -4.53 -3.38 -17.23
C GLY A 105 -3.19 -3.62 -16.55
N TYR A 106 -2.42 -2.58 -16.23
CA TYR A 106 -1.14 -2.73 -15.57
C TYR A 106 -1.04 -1.88 -14.29
N LEU A 107 -0.31 -2.45 -13.34
CA LEU A 107 0.13 -1.78 -12.12
C LEU A 107 1.65 -1.60 -12.20
N TYR A 108 2.09 -0.35 -12.19
CA TYR A 108 3.50 0.02 -12.14
C TYR A 108 3.88 0.32 -10.71
N ILE A 109 4.87 -0.41 -10.19
CA ILE A 109 5.34 -0.30 -8.82
C ILE A 109 6.81 0.06 -8.84
N ASN A 110 7.16 1.21 -8.28
CA ASN A 110 8.50 1.76 -8.31
C ASN A 110 8.97 2.10 -6.88
N ALA A 111 10.16 1.66 -6.51
CA ALA A 111 10.83 2.17 -5.31
C ALA A 111 11.51 3.51 -5.65
N VAL A 112 11.19 4.56 -4.89
CA VAL A 112 11.67 5.92 -5.10
C VAL A 112 12.37 6.43 -3.84
N ALA A 113 13.46 7.19 -4.00
CA ALA A 113 14.16 7.76 -2.86
C ALA A 113 13.20 8.66 -2.06
N SER A 114 13.16 8.50 -0.73
CA SER A 114 12.28 9.29 0.11
C SER A 114 12.60 10.78 -0.04
N ARG A 115 11.55 11.59 -0.15
CA ARG A 115 11.71 13.04 -0.23
C ARG A 115 12.16 13.56 1.14
N SER A 116 13.34 14.18 1.18
CA SER A 116 13.89 14.89 2.35
C SER A 116 13.07 16.12 2.71
#